data_AF-A0A1U7IRT7-F1
#
_entry.id   AF-A0A1U7IRT7-F1
#
_cell.length_a   1.000
_cell.length_b   1.000
_cell.length_c   1.000
_cell.angle_alpha   90.00
_cell.angle_beta   90.00
_cell.angle_gamma   90.00
#
_symmetry.space_group_name_H-M   'P 1'
#
loop_
_entity.id
_entity.type
_entity.pdbx_description
1 polymer ?
#
loop_
_entity_poly.entity_id
_entity_poly.type
_entity_poly.pdbx_seq_one_letter_code
_entity_poly.pdbx_strand_id
1 'polypeptide(L)'
;MINNSAIQFKYNALYKPNQLICGTGQTAIITGWSVRQTIAKHLSPNNYAVIGNLYSPTRGISFLIRNLLVNPYVRRLVILNATKEDKNAGACQCLLDFFYHGFTAGKSDTGRDCWVIKSPITGYIDIEITATALELLRQNIEVKEAKIIAEAVDLVNSYSTKEVLEPWGEPLIFPEVEVTPTVLPGHRYGHRIEGKTIAETWVKIIHRIKTTGTIRPTGYDGKWQELIDLMAVVTDEPENFYFPEPNYLPIDRTFLEEYISQILDDSPYREGVKYTYGQRLRSWFGKDQIEQVINKLVADIDSARSVMSLWDVKDHEENQSPPCLNHIWVRIVENELSLTATFRSNDMFSAWPANAMGLRALQKHIRDEIAKRSDYDLTIGPLITISQSSHIYDDCWENADNVIQSQYAKICQQRDYADPVGNFLITLQEDTIIVEHTTPGSGEVINCYSGKTAKQIYRQIAADCPGIQVEHAMYLASELQKAEITISLKHSFVYEQDKLLKNSLSL
;
A
#
# COMPACT_ATOMS: atom_id res chain seq x y z
N MET A 1 -0.37 26.12 54.65
CA MET A 1 -0.03 25.49 53.36
C MET A 1 -0.66 24.11 53.36
N ILE A 2 -1.85 23.99 52.79
CA ILE A 2 -2.55 22.71 52.66
C ILE A 2 -1.98 22.07 51.39
N ASN A 3 -1.42 20.87 51.54
CA ASN A 3 -0.98 20.03 50.42
C ASN A 3 -2.17 19.82 49.48
N ASN A 4 -2.14 20.44 48.30
CA ASN A 4 -2.99 20.04 47.18
C ASN A 4 -2.54 18.64 46.78
N SER A 5 -3.26 17.61 47.21
CA SER A 5 -3.26 16.33 46.52
C SER A 5 -3.74 16.60 45.09
N ALA A 6 -2.83 16.73 44.14
CA ALA A 6 -3.17 16.92 42.74
C ALA A 6 -4.13 15.81 42.33
N ILE A 7 -5.35 16.17 41.91
CA ILE A 7 -6.34 15.22 41.39
C ILE A 7 -5.67 14.55 40.18
N GLN A 8 -5.35 13.26 40.31
CA GLN A 8 -4.76 12.46 39.25
C GLN A 8 -5.88 11.74 38.51
N PHE A 9 -6.08 12.08 37.24
CA PHE A 9 -7.00 11.37 36.38
C PHE A 9 -6.32 10.12 35.83
N LYS A 10 -7.09 9.09 35.46
CA LYS A 10 -6.56 7.91 34.80
C LYS A 10 -7.16 7.81 33.39
N TYR A 11 -6.30 7.83 32.38
CA TYR A 11 -6.73 7.66 30.99
C TYR A 11 -7.21 6.25 30.71
N ASN A 12 -8.48 6.14 30.31
CA ASN A 12 -9.09 4.91 29.86
C ASN A 12 -8.96 4.82 28.34
N ALA A 13 -7.90 4.16 27.88
CA ALA A 13 -7.62 3.92 26.47
C ALA A 13 -8.39 2.69 25.98
N LEU A 14 -9.66 2.87 25.59
CA LEU A 14 -10.51 1.77 25.15
C LEU A 14 -10.20 1.34 23.70
N TYR A 15 -9.76 2.26 22.86
CA TYR A 15 -9.50 2.01 21.44
C TYR A 15 -8.01 2.17 21.14
N LYS A 16 -7.38 1.12 20.60
CA LYS A 16 -5.93 1.06 20.28
C LYS A 16 -4.99 1.41 21.46
N PRO A 17 -5.15 0.83 22.67
CA PRO A 17 -4.37 1.20 23.87
C PRO A 17 -2.86 1.12 23.72
N ASN A 18 -2.33 0.14 22.98
CA ASN A 18 -0.89 -0.03 22.76
C ASN A 18 -0.29 1.04 21.82
N GLN A 19 -1.12 1.88 21.22
CA GLN A 19 -0.70 3.01 20.40
C GLN A 19 -0.64 4.34 21.15
N LEU A 20 -0.96 4.35 22.45
CA LEU A 20 -1.09 5.56 23.26
C LEU A 20 -0.06 5.58 24.39
N ILE A 21 0.40 6.79 24.75
CA ILE A 21 1.16 7.02 25.98
C ILE A 21 0.22 7.73 26.96
N CYS A 22 -0.25 7.00 27.97
CA CYS A 22 -1.20 7.53 28.94
C CYS A 22 -0.48 8.28 30.08
N GLY A 23 -1.09 9.37 30.54
CA GLY A 23 -0.67 10.16 31.69
C GLY A 23 -1.85 10.41 32.65
N THR A 24 -1.71 11.41 33.53
CA THR A 24 -2.70 11.73 34.57
C THR A 24 -3.24 13.15 34.55
N GLY A 25 -2.83 13.97 33.58
CA GLY A 25 -3.29 15.34 33.39
C GLY A 25 -4.61 15.45 32.61
N GLN A 26 -4.96 16.68 32.20
CA GLN A 26 -6.21 17.00 31.45
C GLN A 26 -5.98 17.39 29.99
N THR A 27 -4.73 17.35 29.52
CA THR A 27 -4.33 17.79 28.18
C THR A 27 -4.01 16.58 27.31
N ALA A 28 -4.77 16.33 26.26
CA ALA A 28 -4.41 15.34 25.24
C ALA A 28 -3.47 15.98 24.21
N ILE A 29 -2.50 15.20 23.74
CA ILE A 29 -1.50 15.62 22.75
C ILE A 29 -1.63 14.70 21.54
N ILE A 30 -1.91 15.29 20.38
CA ILE A 30 -2.04 14.57 19.12
C ILE A 30 -0.89 14.98 18.23
N THR A 31 -0.16 14.01 17.73
CA THR A 31 0.94 14.18 16.78
C THR A 31 0.53 13.57 15.45
N GLY A 32 1.03 14.06 14.32
CA GLY A 32 0.82 13.38 13.03
C GLY A 32 1.73 12.15 12.90
N TRP A 33 2.62 12.18 11.91
CA TRP A 33 3.76 11.28 11.73
C TRP A 33 4.95 11.57 12.65
N SER A 34 4.98 12.73 13.30
CA SER A 34 5.93 13.05 14.38
C SER A 34 5.94 11.97 15.47
N VAL A 35 7.11 11.42 15.80
CA VAL A 35 7.20 10.33 16.79
C VAL A 35 6.73 10.80 18.17
N ARG A 36 5.64 10.19 18.69
CA ARG A 36 5.06 10.56 19.99
C ARG A 36 6.01 10.42 21.19
N GLN A 37 6.96 9.48 21.15
CA GLN A 37 7.97 9.32 22.20
C GLN A 37 8.90 10.54 22.28
N THR A 38 9.11 11.27 21.18
CA THR A 38 9.96 12.47 21.17
C THR A 38 9.34 13.56 22.04
N ILE A 39 8.06 13.86 21.86
CA ILE A 39 7.37 14.84 22.72
C ILE A 39 7.22 14.34 24.17
N ALA A 40 6.97 13.04 24.37
CA ALA A 40 6.84 12.45 25.70
C ALA A 40 8.09 12.62 26.56
N LYS A 41 9.30 12.57 25.97
CA LYS A 41 10.57 12.75 26.68
C LYS A 41 10.73 14.13 27.33
N HIS A 42 10.03 15.14 26.83
CA HIS A 42 10.10 16.52 27.33
C HIS A 42 9.01 16.84 28.35
N LEU A 43 8.12 15.90 28.66
CA LEU A 43 6.93 16.14 29.48
C LEU A 43 6.86 15.17 30.66
N SER A 44 6.42 15.68 31.81
CA SER A 44 6.09 14.81 32.94
C SER A 44 4.74 14.11 32.68
N PRO A 45 4.58 12.81 33.02
CA PRO A 45 3.31 12.08 32.83
C PRO A 45 2.08 12.72 33.49
N ASN A 46 2.28 13.57 34.49
CA ASN A 46 1.21 14.29 35.18
C ASN A 46 0.75 15.56 34.43
N ASN A 47 1.46 15.98 33.38
CA ASN A 47 1.15 17.20 32.63
C ASN A 47 0.18 16.93 31.46
N TYR A 48 -0.01 15.67 31.06
CA TYR A 48 -0.85 15.28 29.94
C TYR A 48 -1.75 14.09 30.30
N ALA A 49 -2.89 14.00 29.64
CA ALA A 49 -3.83 12.89 29.74
C ALA A 49 -3.39 11.71 28.85
N VAL A 50 -3.04 12.01 27.61
CA VAL A 50 -2.62 11.02 26.61
C VAL A 50 -1.77 11.67 25.52
N ILE A 51 -0.85 10.91 24.93
CA ILE A 51 -0.14 11.26 23.70
C ILE A 51 -0.39 10.16 22.66
N GLY A 52 -0.87 10.56 21.47
CA GLY A 52 -1.17 9.63 20.37
C GLY A 52 -0.69 10.16 19.01
N ASN A 53 -0.48 9.24 18.07
CA ASN A 53 -0.26 9.56 16.66
C ASN A 53 -1.58 9.49 15.90
N LEU A 54 -1.80 10.44 15.00
CA LEU A 54 -2.91 10.50 14.07
C LEU A 54 -2.34 10.53 12.65
N TYR A 55 -2.17 9.36 12.05
CA TYR A 55 -1.53 9.24 10.73
C TYR A 55 -2.46 9.53 9.56
N SER A 56 -3.77 9.36 9.74
CA SER A 56 -4.75 9.35 8.64
C SER A 56 -6.05 10.03 9.05
N PRO A 57 -6.52 11.07 8.34
CA PRO A 57 -7.78 11.76 8.66
C PRO A 57 -9.02 10.88 8.45
N THR A 58 -8.98 9.98 7.47
CA THR A 58 -10.09 9.09 7.11
C THR A 58 -10.23 7.84 7.98
N ARG A 59 -9.23 7.54 8.84
CA ARG A 59 -9.19 6.30 9.65
C ARG A 59 -9.02 6.58 11.14
N GLY A 60 -8.06 7.43 11.49
CA GLY A 60 -7.64 7.60 12.88
C GLY A 60 -8.53 8.53 13.71
N ILE A 61 -9.24 9.46 13.07
CA ILE A 61 -10.06 10.46 13.78
C ILE A 61 -11.20 9.79 14.56
N SER A 62 -11.84 8.76 14.01
CA SER A 62 -12.91 8.04 14.72
C SER A 62 -12.40 7.41 16.03
N PHE A 63 -11.28 6.68 16.00
CA PHE A 63 -10.69 6.09 17.22
C PHE A 63 -10.29 7.16 18.24
N LEU A 64 -9.72 8.27 17.77
CA LEU A 64 -9.34 9.39 18.62
C LEU A 64 -10.56 9.99 19.31
N ILE A 65 -11.63 10.29 18.57
CA ILE A 65 -12.86 10.86 19.10
C ILE A 65 -13.49 9.92 20.12
N ARG A 66 -13.58 8.62 19.83
CA ARG A 66 -14.11 7.62 20.77
C ARG A 66 -13.33 7.62 22.09
N ASN A 67 -11.99 7.63 22.03
CA ASN A 67 -11.18 7.73 23.24
C ASN A 67 -11.38 9.05 24.00
N LEU A 68 -11.53 10.20 23.31
CA LEU A 68 -11.82 11.46 24.00
C LEU A 68 -13.20 11.46 24.67
N LEU A 69 -14.21 10.87 24.03
CA LEU A 69 -15.56 10.73 24.56
C LEU A 69 -15.62 9.83 25.82
N VAL A 70 -14.75 8.83 25.90
CA VAL A 70 -14.59 7.99 27.10
C VAL A 70 -13.93 8.74 28.26
N ASN A 71 -13.23 9.85 27.99
CA ASN A 71 -12.41 10.56 28.97
C ASN A 71 -12.85 12.04 29.12
N PRO A 72 -14.02 12.32 29.74
CA PRO A 72 -14.61 13.66 29.81
C PRO A 72 -13.84 14.67 30.69
N TYR A 73 -12.85 14.21 31.44
CA TYR A 73 -11.93 15.09 32.17
C TYR A 73 -10.83 15.67 31.25
N VAL A 74 -10.69 15.20 30.01
CA VAL A 74 -9.83 15.85 29.01
C VAL A 74 -10.48 17.15 28.57
N ARG A 75 -9.81 18.26 28.86
CA ARG A 75 -10.33 19.62 28.61
C ARG A 75 -9.58 20.35 27.52
N ARG A 76 -8.41 19.85 27.13
CA ARG A 76 -7.48 20.54 26.24
C ARG A 76 -6.86 19.57 25.26
N LEU A 77 -6.66 20.04 24.03
CA LEU A 77 -6.05 19.29 22.95
C LEU A 77 -4.94 20.13 22.32
N VAL A 78 -3.71 19.63 22.38
CA VAL A 78 -2.56 20.20 21.67
C VAL A 78 -2.27 19.34 20.46
N ILE A 79 -2.39 19.91 19.26
CA ILE A 79 -2.16 19.21 17.99
C ILE A 79 -0.81 19.67 17.43
N LEU A 80 0.17 18.77 17.44
CA LEU A 80 1.52 19.01 16.91
C LEU A 80 1.56 18.68 15.41
N ASN A 81 1.80 19.70 14.60
CA ASN A 81 1.91 19.63 13.14
C ASN A 81 3.30 20.13 12.69
N ALA A 82 4.35 19.47 13.17
CA ALA A 82 5.71 20.00 13.16
C ALA A 82 6.51 19.62 11.93
N THR A 83 6.32 18.41 11.43
CA THR A 83 7.12 17.83 10.35
C THR A 83 6.44 18.04 8.99
N LYS A 84 7.17 17.82 7.90
CA LYS A 84 6.55 17.85 6.56
C LYS A 84 5.58 16.68 6.41
N GLU A 85 5.96 15.54 6.97
CA GLU A 85 5.21 14.30 7.01
C GLU A 85 3.85 14.49 7.72
N ASP A 86 3.81 15.26 8.81
CA ASP A 86 2.55 15.65 9.48
C ASP A 86 1.62 16.43 8.54
N LYS A 87 2.18 17.41 7.84
CA LYS A 87 1.43 18.33 6.95
C LYS A 87 0.91 17.60 5.73
N ASN A 88 1.74 16.75 5.12
CA ASN A 88 1.42 16.01 3.91
C ASN A 88 0.31 14.99 4.15
N ALA A 89 0.28 14.37 5.33
CA ALA A 89 -0.80 13.47 5.70
C ALA A 89 -2.13 14.20 5.95
N GLY A 90 -2.10 15.51 6.24
CA GLY A 90 -3.28 16.35 6.45
C GLY A 90 -4.11 16.01 7.69
N ALA A 91 -3.75 14.97 8.44
CA ALA A 91 -4.57 14.42 9.52
C ALA A 91 -4.76 15.40 10.69
N CYS A 92 -3.68 16.09 11.08
CA CYS A 92 -3.70 17.13 12.11
C CYS A 92 -4.60 18.32 11.71
N GLN A 93 -4.51 18.78 10.46
CA GLN A 93 -5.31 19.88 9.95
C GLN A 93 -6.80 19.49 9.87
N CYS A 94 -7.10 18.29 9.36
CA CYS A 94 -8.48 17.79 9.31
C CYS A 94 -9.10 17.69 10.73
N LEU A 95 -8.34 17.26 11.73
CA LEU A 95 -8.80 17.25 13.12
C LEU A 95 -9.05 18.67 13.66
N LEU A 96 -8.18 19.63 13.36
CA LEU A 96 -8.40 21.04 13.72
C LEU A 96 -9.71 21.56 13.10
N ASP A 97 -9.93 21.28 11.82
CA ASP A 97 -11.14 21.68 11.09
C ASP A 97 -12.41 21.03 11.64
N PHE A 98 -12.33 19.78 12.13
CA PHE A 98 -13.45 19.17 12.87
C PHE A 98 -13.84 20.03 14.07
N PHE A 99 -12.87 20.47 14.90
CA PHE A 99 -13.18 21.33 16.03
C PHE A 99 -13.69 22.72 15.60
N TYR A 100 -13.05 23.36 14.63
CA TYR A 100 -13.36 24.75 14.24
C TYR A 100 -14.57 24.89 13.31
N HIS A 101 -14.77 23.98 12.38
CA HIS A 101 -15.76 24.09 11.31
C HIS A 101 -16.86 23.03 11.40
N GLY A 102 -16.55 21.87 11.98
CA GLY A 102 -17.52 20.83 12.28
C GLY A 102 -17.66 19.78 11.22
N PHE A 103 -18.84 19.19 11.16
CA PHE A 103 -19.13 18.03 10.33
C PHE A 103 -20.55 18.11 9.76
N THR A 104 -20.81 17.29 8.75
CA THR A 104 -22.13 17.11 8.11
C THR A 104 -22.39 15.64 7.85
N ALA A 105 -23.65 15.21 7.85
CA ALA A 105 -24.00 13.88 7.39
C ALA A 105 -23.62 13.72 5.92
N GLY A 106 -23.03 12.59 5.56
CA GLY A 106 -22.64 12.29 4.19
C GLY A 106 -22.27 10.82 4.04
N LYS A 107 -21.49 10.53 3.00
CA LYS A 107 -20.99 9.19 2.71
C LYS A 107 -19.48 9.19 2.61
N SER A 108 -18.86 8.11 3.08
CA SER A 108 -17.44 7.84 2.89
C SER A 108 -17.14 7.50 1.43
N ASP A 109 -15.87 7.41 1.08
CA ASP A 109 -15.41 6.87 -0.21
C ASP A 109 -15.91 5.45 -0.49
N THR A 110 -16.31 4.73 0.56
CA THR A 110 -16.92 3.39 0.50
C THR A 110 -18.44 3.40 0.35
N GLY A 111 -19.07 4.58 0.34
CA GLY A 111 -20.52 4.73 0.24
C GLY A 111 -21.28 4.49 1.56
N ARG A 112 -20.57 4.26 2.67
CA ARG A 112 -21.13 4.11 4.01
C ARG A 112 -21.56 5.46 4.57
N ASP A 113 -22.70 5.48 5.25
CA ASP A 113 -23.15 6.68 5.98
C ASP A 113 -22.12 7.02 7.07
N CYS A 114 -21.67 8.27 7.08
CA CYS A 114 -20.69 8.78 8.04
C CYS A 114 -20.90 10.29 8.27
N TRP A 115 -20.16 10.84 9.22
CA TRP A 115 -19.99 12.27 9.34
C TRP A 115 -18.75 12.70 8.56
N VAL A 116 -18.96 13.55 7.56
CA VAL A 116 -17.89 14.16 6.77
C VAL A 116 -17.43 15.43 7.48
N ILE A 117 -16.13 15.52 7.77
CA ILE A 117 -15.54 16.71 8.38
C ILE A 117 -15.53 17.85 7.36
N LYS A 118 -15.92 19.06 7.78
CA LYS A 118 -15.90 20.25 6.94
C LYS A 118 -14.48 20.78 6.81
N SER A 119 -13.70 20.14 5.96
CA SER A 119 -12.30 20.45 5.70
C SER A 119 -12.01 20.32 4.21
N PRO A 120 -11.03 21.07 3.66
CA PRO A 120 -10.47 20.75 2.34
C PRO A 120 -9.80 19.37 2.29
N ILE A 121 -9.45 18.80 3.46
CA ILE A 121 -8.86 17.47 3.59
C ILE A 121 -9.98 16.49 3.96
N THR A 122 -10.18 15.49 3.11
CA THR A 122 -11.18 14.44 3.34
C THR A 122 -10.93 13.73 4.67
N GLY A 123 -11.94 13.71 5.55
CA GLY A 123 -11.90 13.02 6.82
C GLY A 123 -13.29 12.60 7.26
N TYR A 124 -13.36 11.44 7.92
CA TYR A 124 -14.61 10.77 8.27
C TYR A 124 -14.66 10.44 9.75
N ILE A 125 -15.86 10.48 10.29
CA ILE A 125 -16.19 9.98 11.62
C ILE A 125 -17.35 9.02 11.47
N ASP A 126 -17.24 7.88 12.13
CA ASP A 126 -18.25 6.83 12.13
C ASP A 126 -19.63 7.36 12.55
N ILE A 127 -20.67 6.97 11.80
CA ILE A 127 -22.05 7.46 12.00
C ILE A 127 -22.65 7.04 13.34
N GLU A 128 -22.13 5.95 13.94
CA GLU A 128 -22.58 5.45 15.24
C GLU A 128 -22.29 6.43 16.38
N ILE A 129 -21.27 7.30 16.22
CA ILE A 129 -21.02 8.40 17.15
C ILE A 129 -22.06 9.48 16.87
N THR A 130 -22.96 9.72 17.83
CA THR A 130 -24.09 10.63 17.60
C THR A 130 -23.62 12.07 17.38
N ALA A 131 -24.34 12.82 16.54
CA ALA A 131 -24.05 14.24 16.31
C ALA A 131 -24.02 15.05 17.63
N THR A 132 -24.91 14.72 18.58
CA THR A 132 -24.95 15.34 19.90
C THR A 132 -23.66 15.10 20.69
N ALA A 133 -23.10 13.88 20.65
CA ALA A 133 -21.83 13.57 21.32
C ALA A 133 -20.66 14.31 20.66
N LEU A 134 -20.63 14.40 19.34
CA LEU A 134 -19.62 15.14 18.60
C LEU A 134 -19.67 16.64 18.91
N GLU A 135 -20.85 17.25 18.93
CA GLU A 135 -21.02 18.67 19.29
C GLU A 135 -20.65 18.93 20.75
N LEU A 136 -21.04 18.03 21.67
CA LEU A 136 -20.64 18.12 23.07
C LEU A 136 -19.11 18.12 23.22
N LEU A 137 -18.43 17.23 22.52
CA LEU A 137 -16.96 17.15 22.53
C LEU A 137 -16.33 18.45 22.00
N ARG A 138 -16.82 18.95 20.86
CA ARG A 138 -16.29 20.17 20.22
C ARG A 138 -16.43 21.41 21.10
N GLN A 139 -17.53 21.53 21.84
CA GLN A 139 -17.81 22.70 22.68
C GLN A 139 -17.01 22.71 23.99
N ASN A 140 -16.52 21.56 24.44
CA ASN A 140 -15.94 21.42 25.78
C ASN A 140 -14.42 21.21 25.82
N ILE A 141 -13.78 21.06 24.65
CA ILE A 141 -12.33 20.91 24.52
C ILE A 141 -11.72 22.17 23.91
N GLU A 142 -10.77 22.78 24.63
CA GLU A 142 -9.92 23.85 24.11
C GLU A 142 -8.86 23.25 23.18
N VAL A 143 -8.81 23.68 21.91
CA VAL A 143 -7.86 23.15 20.92
C VAL A 143 -6.83 24.19 20.50
N LYS A 144 -5.55 23.80 20.49
CA LYS A 144 -4.42 24.60 19.99
C LYS A 144 -3.54 23.79 19.06
N GLU A 145 -3.18 24.40 17.92
CA GLU A 145 -2.09 23.90 17.08
C GLU A 145 -0.74 24.31 17.66
N ALA A 146 0.25 23.43 17.56
CA ALA A 146 1.66 23.73 17.76
C ALA A 146 2.45 23.33 16.51
N LYS A 147 3.33 24.22 16.03
CA LYS A 147 4.10 24.04 14.79
C LYS A 147 5.48 23.47 15.02
N ILE A 148 5.94 23.42 16.26
CA ILE A 148 7.22 22.82 16.66
C ILE A 148 7.07 22.13 18.02
N ILE A 149 7.95 21.18 18.31
CA ILE A 149 7.90 20.41 19.58
C ILE A 149 7.99 21.32 20.80
N ALA A 150 8.88 22.32 20.78
CA ALA A 150 9.05 23.26 21.89
C ALA A 150 7.75 24.01 22.23
N GLU A 151 7.01 24.47 21.21
CA GLU A 151 5.72 25.15 21.38
C GLU A 151 4.67 24.23 22.01
N ALA A 152 4.61 22.97 21.56
CA ALA A 152 3.70 21.99 22.17
C ALA A 152 4.05 21.72 23.64
N VAL A 153 5.34 21.60 23.95
CA VAL A 153 5.82 21.40 25.33
C VAL A 153 5.46 22.60 26.21
N ASP A 154 5.69 23.82 25.73
CA ASP A 154 5.37 25.05 26.45
C ASP A 154 3.86 25.19 26.70
N LEU A 155 3.03 24.87 25.70
CA LEU A 155 1.57 24.86 25.84
C LEU A 155 1.13 23.85 26.91
N VAL A 156 1.61 22.61 26.84
CA VAL A 156 1.25 21.56 27.80
C VAL A 156 1.69 21.91 29.22
N ASN A 157 2.92 22.40 29.39
CA ASN A 157 3.42 22.84 30.69
C ASN A 157 2.62 24.03 31.24
N SER A 158 2.30 25.02 30.40
CA SER A 158 1.43 26.14 30.78
C SER A 158 0.05 25.67 31.23
N TYR A 159 -0.53 24.68 30.54
CA TYR A 159 -1.82 24.11 30.92
C TYR A 159 -1.75 23.30 32.22
N SER A 160 -0.63 22.64 32.51
CA SER A 160 -0.44 21.85 33.74
C SER A 160 -0.42 22.71 35.01
N THR A 161 -0.07 24.00 34.91
CA THR A 161 -0.07 24.94 36.05
C THR A 161 -1.42 25.62 36.27
N LYS A 162 -2.39 25.45 35.37
CA LYS A 162 -3.75 26.02 35.51
C LYS A 162 -4.58 25.21 36.49
N GLU A 163 -5.66 25.84 36.98
CA GLU A 163 -6.65 25.16 37.83
C GLU A 163 -7.24 23.93 37.11
N VAL A 164 -7.43 22.86 37.89
CA VAL A 164 -8.07 21.63 37.44
C VAL A 164 -9.54 21.93 37.17
N LEU A 165 -10.00 21.59 35.97
CA LEU A 165 -11.38 21.80 35.55
C LEU A 165 -12.19 20.53 35.78
N GLU A 166 -13.45 20.66 36.19
CA GLU A 166 -14.34 19.51 36.31
C GLU A 166 -14.57 18.81 34.95
N PRO A 167 -14.85 17.50 34.92
CA PRO A 167 -15.24 16.80 33.71
C PRO A 167 -16.45 17.47 33.03
N TRP A 168 -16.47 17.53 31.70
CA TRP A 168 -17.57 18.15 30.96
C TRP A 168 -18.83 17.27 30.84
N GLY A 169 -18.78 16.04 31.35
CA GLY A 169 -19.88 15.09 31.33
C GLY A 169 -19.47 13.70 31.82
N GLU A 170 -20.32 12.72 31.56
CA GLU A 170 -20.06 11.30 31.83
C GLU A 170 -19.37 10.62 30.63
N PRO A 171 -18.57 9.55 30.86
CA PRO A 171 -17.96 8.78 29.78
C PRO A 171 -18.99 8.24 28.78
N LEU A 172 -18.76 8.50 27.49
CA LEU A 172 -19.59 7.99 26.40
C LEU A 172 -18.82 6.93 25.61
N ILE A 173 -19.36 5.71 25.53
CA ILE A 173 -18.75 4.57 24.85
C ILE A 173 -19.59 4.23 23.61
N PHE A 174 -18.92 4.10 22.46
CA PHE A 174 -19.54 3.69 21.20
C PHE A 174 -18.79 2.48 20.63
N PRO A 175 -19.43 1.32 20.41
CA PRO A 175 -18.73 0.13 19.90
C PRO A 175 -18.21 0.33 18.47
N GLU A 176 -17.19 -0.44 18.09
CA GLU A 176 -16.73 -0.57 16.70
C GLU A 176 -17.62 -1.55 15.94
N VAL A 177 -17.80 -1.32 14.64
CA VAL A 177 -18.44 -2.28 13.74
C VAL A 177 -17.37 -3.23 13.21
N GLU A 178 -17.36 -4.48 13.70
CA GLU A 178 -16.40 -5.48 13.23
C GLU A 178 -16.86 -6.06 11.89
N VAL A 179 -16.12 -5.79 10.81
CA VAL A 179 -16.36 -6.43 9.51
C VAL A 179 -15.66 -7.78 9.52
N THR A 180 -16.41 -8.86 9.30
CA THR A 180 -15.82 -10.20 9.15
C THR A 180 -15.43 -10.42 7.68
N PRO A 181 -14.13 -10.45 7.35
CA PRO A 181 -13.68 -10.71 5.98
C PRO A 181 -13.98 -12.16 5.55
N THR A 182 -14.37 -12.34 4.28
CA THR A 182 -14.53 -13.66 3.68
C THR A 182 -13.23 -14.05 2.98
N VAL A 183 -12.46 -14.98 3.55
CA VAL A 183 -11.18 -15.45 2.98
C VAL A 183 -11.38 -16.81 2.32
N LEU A 184 -10.92 -16.95 1.08
CA LEU A 184 -10.91 -18.20 0.32
C LEU A 184 -9.60 -18.99 0.54
N PRO A 185 -9.62 -20.32 0.32
CA PRO A 185 -8.39 -21.11 0.34
C PRO A 185 -7.37 -20.63 -0.70
N GLY A 186 -6.09 -20.61 -0.34
CA GLY A 186 -5.00 -20.25 -1.25
C GLY A 186 -3.62 -20.56 -0.68
N HIS A 187 -2.60 -20.42 -1.51
CA HIS A 187 -1.21 -20.56 -1.09
C HIS A 187 -0.82 -19.41 -0.16
N ARG A 188 -0.03 -19.69 0.88
CA ARG A 188 0.44 -18.66 1.81
C ARG A 188 1.69 -17.94 1.31
N TYR A 189 2.62 -18.68 0.70
CA TYR A 189 3.96 -18.24 0.33
C TYR A 189 4.12 -18.15 -1.18
N GLY A 190 4.92 -17.20 -1.65
CA GLY A 190 5.37 -17.12 -3.04
C GLY A 190 4.24 -16.73 -3.98
N HIS A 191 4.13 -15.43 -4.26
CA HIS A 191 3.11 -14.90 -5.16
C HIS A 191 3.78 -14.04 -6.22
N ARG A 192 3.33 -14.15 -7.47
CA ARG A 192 3.76 -13.27 -8.56
C ARG A 192 2.54 -12.56 -9.11
N ILE A 193 2.57 -11.23 -9.06
CA ILE A 193 1.52 -10.36 -9.56
C ILE A 193 2.15 -9.39 -10.55
N GLU A 194 1.54 -9.26 -11.72
CA GLU A 194 2.06 -8.42 -12.79
C GLU A 194 0.95 -7.53 -13.36
N GLY A 195 1.32 -6.30 -13.72
CA GLY A 195 0.47 -5.35 -14.42
C GLY A 195 1.32 -4.29 -15.13
N LYS A 196 0.68 -3.56 -16.06
CA LYS A 196 1.38 -2.55 -16.88
C LYS A 196 1.74 -1.35 -16.02
N THR A 197 0.74 -0.82 -15.30
CA THR A 197 0.91 0.34 -14.43
C THR A 197 0.93 -0.03 -12.94
N ILE A 198 1.48 0.85 -12.12
CA ILE A 198 1.46 0.77 -10.66
C ILE A 198 0.02 0.70 -10.17
N ALA A 199 -0.89 1.49 -10.74
CA ALA A 199 -2.30 1.49 -10.35
C ALA A 199 -2.97 0.15 -10.63
N GLU A 200 -2.77 -0.41 -11.82
CA GLU A 200 -3.31 -1.73 -12.20
C GLU A 200 -2.74 -2.84 -11.30
N THR A 201 -1.43 -2.86 -11.12
CA THR A 201 -0.73 -3.84 -10.28
C THR A 201 -1.18 -3.75 -8.83
N TRP A 202 -1.40 -2.53 -8.30
CA TRP A 202 -1.94 -2.31 -6.97
C TRP A 202 -3.31 -2.96 -6.79
N VAL A 203 -4.25 -2.73 -7.70
CA VAL A 203 -5.60 -3.34 -7.62
C VAL A 203 -5.50 -4.88 -7.63
N LYS A 204 -4.62 -5.45 -8.46
CA LYS A 204 -4.36 -6.91 -8.50
C LYS A 204 -3.76 -7.43 -7.18
N ILE A 205 -2.84 -6.69 -6.56
CA ILE A 205 -2.28 -7.01 -5.24
C ILE A 205 -3.38 -7.02 -4.17
N ILE A 206 -4.19 -5.96 -4.12
CA ILE A 206 -5.26 -5.82 -3.14
C ILE A 206 -6.26 -6.96 -3.28
N HIS A 207 -6.69 -7.26 -4.51
CA HIS A 207 -7.56 -8.41 -4.79
C HIS A 207 -6.92 -9.71 -4.26
N ARG A 208 -5.67 -10.00 -4.63
CA ARG A 208 -5.01 -11.25 -4.24
C ARG A 208 -4.92 -11.43 -2.72
N ILE A 209 -4.54 -10.37 -2.00
CA ILE A 209 -4.46 -10.39 -0.52
C ILE A 209 -5.85 -10.55 0.08
N LYS A 210 -6.85 -9.77 -0.37
CA LYS A 210 -8.22 -9.85 0.16
C LYS A 210 -8.87 -11.21 -0.07
N THR A 211 -8.59 -11.86 -1.21
CA THR A 211 -9.17 -13.17 -1.52
C THR A 211 -8.56 -14.29 -0.71
N THR A 212 -7.23 -14.33 -0.49
CA THR A 212 -6.54 -15.53 0.04
C THR A 212 -5.58 -15.27 1.21
N GLY A 213 -5.38 -14.01 1.58
CA GLY A 213 -4.47 -13.63 2.65
C GLY A 213 -4.91 -14.15 4.01
N THR A 214 -3.95 -14.60 4.81
CA THR A 214 -4.20 -15.09 6.17
C THR A 214 -4.45 -13.92 7.11
N ILE A 215 -5.52 -13.97 7.90
CA ILE A 215 -5.80 -12.94 8.91
C ILE A 215 -5.01 -13.24 10.18
N ARG A 216 -4.29 -12.26 10.69
CA ARG A 216 -3.47 -12.39 11.89
C ARG A 216 -3.58 -11.13 12.75
N PRO A 217 -3.43 -11.23 14.08
CA PRO A 217 -3.30 -10.06 14.93
C PRO A 217 -2.01 -9.29 14.61
N THR A 218 -2.06 -7.97 14.78
CA THR A 218 -0.89 -7.09 14.73
C THR A 218 -0.33 -6.89 16.14
N GLY A 219 0.90 -6.35 16.25
CA GLY A 219 1.47 -5.94 17.54
C GLY A 219 0.89 -4.63 18.11
N TYR A 220 -0.10 -4.02 17.44
CA TYR A 220 -0.59 -2.66 17.75
C TYR A 220 -2.12 -2.59 17.87
N ASP A 221 -2.75 -3.61 18.45
CA ASP A 221 -4.21 -3.73 18.64
C ASP A 221 -4.99 -3.67 17.32
N GLY A 222 -4.89 -4.70 16.51
CA GLY A 222 -5.70 -4.85 15.30
C GLY A 222 -5.42 -6.17 14.61
N LYS A 223 -5.98 -6.33 13.42
CA LYS A 223 -5.70 -7.44 12.52
C LYS A 223 -5.12 -6.90 11.21
N TRP A 224 -4.37 -7.76 10.54
CA TRP A 224 -4.00 -7.56 9.14
C TRP A 224 -4.31 -8.82 8.34
N GLN A 225 -4.52 -8.66 7.05
CA GLN A 225 -4.66 -9.76 6.11
C GLN A 225 -3.37 -9.83 5.28
N GLU A 226 -2.68 -10.97 5.33
CA GLU A 226 -1.26 -11.08 4.93
C GLU A 226 -1.00 -12.21 3.93
N LEU A 227 -0.12 -11.95 2.96
CA LEU A 227 0.57 -12.93 2.13
C LEU A 227 2.09 -12.82 2.31
N ILE A 228 2.78 -13.95 2.20
CA ILE A 228 4.23 -14.03 2.41
C ILE A 228 4.96 -14.14 1.07
N ASP A 229 6.04 -13.37 0.92
CA ASP A 229 6.89 -13.33 -0.28
C ASP A 229 6.10 -13.05 -1.57
N LEU A 230 5.48 -11.87 -1.64
CA LEU A 230 4.79 -11.38 -2.83
C LEU A 230 5.74 -10.56 -3.70
N MET A 231 5.91 -11.01 -4.94
CA MET A 231 6.58 -10.29 -6.02
C MET A 231 5.53 -9.54 -6.85
N ALA A 232 5.63 -8.22 -6.89
CA ALA A 232 4.89 -7.38 -7.81
C ALA A 232 5.82 -6.92 -8.93
N VAL A 233 5.36 -7.02 -10.18
CA VAL A 233 6.09 -6.64 -11.39
C VAL A 233 5.29 -5.58 -12.15
N VAL A 234 5.89 -4.42 -12.38
CA VAL A 234 5.31 -3.32 -13.15
C VAL A 234 6.11 -3.13 -14.43
N THR A 235 5.48 -3.36 -15.59
CA THR A 235 6.18 -3.48 -16.87
C THR A 235 6.17 -2.22 -17.73
N ASP A 236 5.12 -1.41 -17.68
CA ASP A 236 4.88 -0.31 -18.63
C ASP A 236 4.24 0.91 -17.93
N GLU A 237 4.95 1.45 -16.95
CA GLU A 237 4.53 2.67 -16.24
C GLU A 237 4.96 3.92 -17.01
N PRO A 238 4.05 4.84 -17.36
CA PRO A 238 4.39 6.01 -18.16
C PRO A 238 5.35 6.97 -17.43
N GLU A 239 6.03 7.83 -18.22
CA GLU A 239 7.06 8.73 -17.69
C GLU A 239 6.52 9.66 -16.58
N ASN A 240 5.30 10.16 -16.74
CA ASN A 240 4.65 11.11 -15.80
C ASN A 240 3.71 10.44 -14.78
N PHE A 241 3.80 9.12 -14.63
CA PHE A 241 2.93 8.28 -13.81
C PHE A 241 1.45 8.31 -14.21
N TYR A 242 0.86 7.12 -14.28
CA TYR A 242 -0.57 6.97 -14.52
C TYR A 242 -1.33 7.21 -13.20
N PHE A 243 -2.16 8.25 -13.20
CA PHE A 243 -3.15 8.49 -12.16
C PHE A 243 -4.54 8.28 -12.76
N PRO A 244 -5.37 7.39 -12.18
CA PRO A 244 -6.73 7.15 -12.66
C PRO A 244 -7.64 8.39 -12.53
N GLU A 245 -8.70 8.43 -13.32
CA GLU A 245 -9.75 9.46 -13.25
C GLU A 245 -11.15 8.80 -13.13
N PRO A 246 -11.87 8.95 -11.99
CA PRO A 246 -11.42 9.59 -10.76
C PRO A 246 -10.29 8.82 -10.07
N ASN A 247 -9.42 9.52 -9.36
CA ASN A 247 -8.28 8.92 -8.67
C ASN A 247 -8.73 8.02 -7.53
N TYR A 248 -8.46 6.71 -7.66
CA TYR A 248 -8.73 5.71 -6.62
C TYR A 248 -7.48 5.32 -5.83
N LEU A 249 -6.31 5.90 -6.14
CA LEU A 249 -5.09 5.65 -5.38
C LEU A 249 -5.15 6.38 -4.03
N PRO A 250 -4.48 5.86 -2.98
CA PRO A 250 -4.44 6.49 -1.65
C PRO A 250 -3.55 7.75 -1.60
N ILE A 251 -3.05 8.21 -2.75
CA ILE A 251 -2.15 9.35 -2.90
C ILE A 251 -2.55 10.17 -4.13
N ASP A 252 -2.16 11.43 -4.14
CA ASP A 252 -2.28 12.34 -5.29
C ASP A 252 -0.90 12.76 -5.82
N ARG A 253 -0.92 13.57 -6.89
CA ARG A 253 0.31 14.07 -7.54
C ARG A 253 1.11 14.99 -6.64
N THR A 254 0.44 15.87 -5.88
CA THR A 254 1.09 16.82 -4.96
C THR A 254 1.87 16.08 -3.88
N PHE A 255 1.25 15.06 -3.27
CA PHE A 255 1.91 14.19 -2.31
C PHE A 255 3.11 13.47 -2.94
N LEU A 256 2.94 12.95 -4.16
CA LEU A 256 4.00 12.20 -4.85
C LEU A 256 5.24 13.06 -5.12
N GLU A 257 5.08 14.30 -5.59
CA GLU A 257 6.19 15.21 -5.87
C GLU A 257 7.10 15.39 -4.64
N GLU A 258 6.49 15.56 -3.47
CA GLU A 258 7.24 15.66 -2.22
C GLU A 258 7.83 14.32 -1.77
N TYR A 259 7.09 13.22 -1.97
CA TYR A 259 7.51 11.89 -1.56
C TYR A 259 8.72 11.37 -2.34
N ILE A 260 8.79 11.67 -3.65
CA ILE A 260 9.93 11.35 -4.51
C ILE A 260 11.24 11.87 -3.91
N SER A 261 11.23 13.11 -3.40
CA SER A 261 12.40 13.73 -2.76
C SER A 261 12.86 12.94 -1.52
N GLN A 262 11.94 12.30 -0.79
CA GLN A 262 12.29 11.49 0.39
C GLN A 262 13.01 10.17 0.03
N ILE A 263 12.98 9.76 -1.24
CA ILE A 263 13.71 8.58 -1.74
C ILE A 263 15.02 8.98 -2.44
N LEU A 264 14.98 10.04 -3.25
CA LEU A 264 16.13 10.43 -4.06
C LEU A 264 17.15 11.30 -3.31
N ASP A 265 16.67 12.21 -2.48
CA ASP A 265 17.50 13.25 -1.89
C ASP A 265 18.01 12.85 -0.52
N ASP A 266 19.22 13.30 -0.19
CA ASP A 266 19.71 13.24 1.17
C ASP A 266 18.94 14.22 2.06
N SER A 267 18.76 13.85 3.33
CA SER A 267 18.12 14.74 4.32
C SER A 267 18.93 14.75 5.61
N PRO A 268 19.18 15.93 6.20
CA PRO A 268 19.76 16.01 7.53
C PRO A 268 18.81 15.38 8.55
N TYR A 269 19.38 14.91 9.67
CA TYR A 269 18.60 14.45 10.81
C TYR A 269 17.64 15.56 11.26
N ARG A 270 16.37 15.20 11.46
CA ARG A 270 15.36 16.08 12.03
C ARG A 270 14.73 15.37 13.22
N GLU A 271 14.75 16.03 14.36
CA GLU A 271 14.09 15.52 15.56
C GLU A 271 12.59 15.30 15.28
N GLY A 272 12.07 14.13 15.65
CA GLY A 272 10.69 13.73 15.35
C GLY A 272 10.50 13.00 14.02
N VAL A 273 11.48 13.00 13.12
CA VAL A 273 11.51 12.16 11.91
C VAL A 273 12.40 10.94 12.16
N LYS A 274 11.90 9.73 11.85
CA LYS A 274 12.62 8.47 12.10
C LYS A 274 13.81 8.27 11.16
N TYR A 275 13.54 8.26 9.87
CA TYR A 275 14.50 8.15 8.77
C TYR A 275 13.80 8.52 7.47
N THR A 276 14.56 8.84 6.41
CA THR A 276 14.08 8.83 5.02
C THR A 276 14.85 7.77 4.24
N TYR A 277 14.26 7.25 3.15
CA TYR A 277 14.97 6.29 2.31
C TYR A 277 16.18 6.92 1.63
N GLY A 278 16.06 8.17 1.19
CA GLY A 278 17.17 8.93 0.59
C GLY A 278 18.35 9.09 1.54
N GLN A 279 18.12 9.41 2.82
CA GLN A 279 19.21 9.46 3.80
C GLN A 279 19.94 8.11 3.93
N ARG A 280 19.18 7.00 3.98
CA ARG A 280 19.73 5.63 4.05
C ARG A 280 20.56 5.28 2.81
N LEU A 281 20.14 5.73 1.63
CA LEU A 281 20.81 5.47 0.37
C LEU A 281 22.03 6.38 0.13
N ARG A 282 22.03 7.60 0.67
CA ARG A 282 23.04 8.63 0.38
C ARG A 282 24.13 8.78 1.44
N SER A 283 23.77 9.07 2.68
CA SER A 283 24.73 9.55 3.69
C SER A 283 24.85 8.63 4.91
N TRP A 284 23.83 7.81 5.20
CA TRP A 284 23.75 7.01 6.42
C TRP A 284 24.96 6.11 6.67
N PHE A 285 25.43 5.41 5.63
CA PHE A 285 26.58 4.51 5.71
C PHE A 285 27.91 5.21 5.37
N GLY A 286 27.93 6.54 5.31
CA GLY A 286 29.09 7.35 4.92
C GLY A 286 29.48 7.23 3.44
N LYS A 287 28.61 6.65 2.61
CA LYS A 287 28.78 6.45 1.17
C LYS A 287 27.45 6.63 0.45
N ASP A 288 27.49 7.35 -0.68
CA ASP A 288 26.36 7.47 -1.58
C ASP A 288 26.25 6.19 -2.43
N GLN A 289 25.34 5.32 -2.03
CA GLN A 289 25.16 4.00 -2.65
C GLN A 289 24.54 4.11 -4.05
N ILE A 290 23.72 5.14 -4.30
CA ILE A 290 23.12 5.38 -5.61
C ILE A 290 24.22 5.80 -6.60
N GLU A 291 25.10 6.72 -6.20
CA GLU A 291 26.25 7.14 -7.02
C GLU A 291 27.25 5.98 -7.22
N GLN A 292 27.44 5.11 -6.22
CA GLN A 292 28.23 3.89 -6.38
C GLN A 292 27.63 2.94 -7.43
N VAL A 293 26.31 2.75 -7.42
CA VAL A 293 25.61 1.92 -8.42
C VAL A 293 25.73 2.52 -9.82
N ILE A 294 25.51 3.83 -9.97
CA ILE A 294 25.66 4.53 -11.26
C ILE A 294 27.07 4.33 -11.81
N ASN A 295 28.10 4.66 -11.02
CA ASN A 295 29.49 4.50 -11.45
C ASN A 295 29.85 3.05 -11.77
N LYS A 296 29.30 2.08 -11.03
CA LYS A 296 29.52 0.66 -11.28
C LYS A 296 28.93 0.23 -12.62
N LEU A 297 27.70 0.66 -12.95
CA LEU A 297 27.02 0.30 -14.19
C LEU A 297 27.55 1.07 -15.41
N VAL A 298 28.07 2.29 -15.23
CA VAL A 298 28.80 3.02 -16.29
C VAL A 298 30.09 2.27 -16.67
N ALA A 299 30.81 1.73 -15.68
CA ALA A 299 32.06 1.00 -15.91
C ALA A 299 31.84 -0.45 -16.39
N ASP A 300 30.72 -1.07 -16.01
CA ASP A 300 30.42 -2.49 -16.21
C ASP A 300 28.89 -2.69 -16.24
N ILE A 301 28.32 -2.59 -17.45
CA ILE A 301 26.87 -2.70 -17.70
C ILE A 301 26.32 -4.07 -17.25
N ASP A 302 27.14 -5.11 -17.29
CA ASP A 302 26.81 -6.48 -16.91
C ASP A 302 27.09 -6.79 -15.43
N SER A 303 27.34 -5.78 -14.61
CA SER A 303 27.59 -5.95 -13.18
C SER A 303 26.39 -6.58 -12.45
N ALA A 304 26.63 -7.68 -11.74
CA ALA A 304 25.67 -8.27 -10.80
C ALA A 304 25.79 -7.67 -9.38
N ARG A 305 26.70 -6.71 -9.17
CA ARG A 305 27.07 -6.16 -7.86
C ARG A 305 26.44 -4.79 -7.56
N SER A 306 25.50 -4.37 -8.38
CA SER A 306 24.85 -3.06 -8.31
C SER A 306 23.71 -3.10 -7.29
N VAL A 307 24.09 -3.08 -6.01
CA VAL A 307 23.18 -3.23 -4.87
C VAL A 307 23.26 -2.05 -3.90
N MET A 308 22.16 -1.79 -3.19
CA MET A 308 22.07 -0.80 -2.12
C MET A 308 21.38 -1.43 -0.90
N SER A 309 21.94 -1.20 0.29
CA SER A 309 21.36 -1.64 1.57
C SER A 309 20.78 -0.46 2.33
N LEU A 310 19.59 -0.63 2.89
CA LEU A 310 18.98 0.35 3.78
C LEU A 310 18.98 -0.14 5.23
N TRP A 311 19.11 -1.46 5.43
CA TRP A 311 19.17 -2.06 6.76
C TRP A 311 20.53 -1.82 7.41
N ASP A 312 20.52 -1.26 8.61
CA ASP A 312 21.67 -1.18 9.51
C ASP A 312 21.51 -2.23 10.61
N VAL A 313 22.58 -2.90 11.02
CA VAL A 313 22.51 -3.88 12.12
C VAL A 313 21.98 -3.24 13.40
N LYS A 314 22.26 -1.95 13.63
CA LYS A 314 21.75 -1.15 14.76
C LYS A 314 20.23 -1.02 14.78
N ASP A 315 19.56 -1.26 13.65
CA ASP A 315 18.10 -1.22 13.55
C ASP A 315 17.40 -2.33 14.36
N HIS A 316 18.15 -3.31 14.89
CA HIS A 316 17.64 -4.33 15.83
C HIS A 316 17.50 -3.83 17.28
N GLU A 317 18.10 -2.69 17.63
CA GLU A 317 18.09 -2.18 19.00
C GLU A 317 16.69 -1.70 19.43
N GLU A 318 16.32 -1.95 20.70
CA GLU A 318 15.00 -1.58 21.24
C GLU A 318 14.73 -0.07 21.08
N ASN A 319 13.51 0.28 20.64
CA ASN A 319 13.03 1.64 20.31
C ASN A 319 13.41 2.20 18.92
N GLN A 320 14.08 1.42 18.06
CA GLN A 320 14.23 1.77 16.65
C GLN A 320 12.93 1.46 15.89
N SER A 321 12.62 2.26 14.87
CA SER A 321 11.60 1.93 13.88
C SER A 321 12.31 1.65 12.57
N PRO A 322 12.62 0.37 12.29
CA PRO A 322 13.58 0.04 11.27
C PRO A 322 12.95 0.17 9.87
N PRO A 323 13.76 0.36 8.81
CA PRO A 323 13.23 0.61 7.48
C PRO A 323 12.41 -0.57 6.96
N CYS A 324 11.30 -0.28 6.27
CA CYS A 324 10.47 -1.30 5.63
C CYS A 324 11.15 -1.83 4.36
N LEU A 325 11.66 -0.92 3.53
CA LEU A 325 12.56 -1.22 2.41
C LEU A 325 13.96 -1.55 2.95
N ASN A 326 14.54 -2.68 2.55
CA ASN A 326 15.82 -3.14 3.10
C ASN A 326 16.93 -3.24 2.06
N HIS A 327 16.56 -3.61 0.84
CA HIS A 327 17.54 -3.87 -0.21
C HIS A 327 17.01 -3.42 -1.56
N ILE A 328 17.90 -2.90 -2.40
CA ILE A 328 17.63 -2.61 -3.81
C ILE A 328 18.74 -3.24 -4.64
N TRP A 329 18.35 -3.92 -5.72
CA TRP A 329 19.24 -4.46 -6.73
C TRP A 329 18.86 -3.90 -8.10
N VAL A 330 19.85 -3.36 -8.81
CA VAL A 330 19.68 -2.80 -10.15
C VAL A 330 20.42 -3.67 -11.14
N ARG A 331 19.77 -4.00 -12.26
CA ARG A 331 20.34 -4.87 -13.28
C ARG A 331 19.98 -4.37 -14.67
N ILE A 332 20.96 -4.38 -15.58
CA ILE A 332 20.75 -4.18 -17.01
C ILE A 332 20.88 -5.53 -17.72
N VAL A 333 19.90 -5.85 -18.56
CA VAL A 333 19.88 -7.02 -19.46
C VAL A 333 19.30 -6.54 -20.78
N GLU A 334 19.93 -6.83 -21.91
CA GLU A 334 19.44 -6.40 -23.23
C GLU A 334 19.11 -4.89 -23.29
N ASN A 335 19.99 -4.06 -22.70
CA ASN A 335 19.84 -2.60 -22.55
C ASN A 335 18.65 -2.12 -21.72
N GLU A 336 17.92 -3.04 -21.09
CA GLU A 336 16.77 -2.74 -20.26
C GLU A 336 17.19 -2.68 -18.78
N LEU A 337 17.05 -1.51 -18.14
CA LEU A 337 17.41 -1.32 -16.73
C LEU A 337 16.22 -1.67 -15.83
N SER A 338 16.34 -2.77 -15.09
CA SER A 338 15.38 -3.22 -14.08
C SER A 338 15.81 -2.83 -12.66
N LEU A 339 14.84 -2.61 -11.78
CA LEU A 339 15.06 -2.38 -10.35
C LEU A 339 14.22 -3.36 -9.53
N THR A 340 14.89 -4.12 -8.65
CA THR A 340 14.24 -4.98 -7.66
C THR A 340 14.43 -4.43 -6.26
N ALA A 341 13.32 -4.18 -5.55
CA ALA A 341 13.31 -3.67 -4.18
C ALA A 341 12.72 -4.72 -3.22
N THR A 342 13.41 -5.00 -2.11
CA THR A 342 12.96 -5.96 -1.10
C THR A 342 12.46 -5.25 0.15
N PHE A 343 11.21 -5.53 0.52
CA PHE A 343 10.55 -5.03 1.72
C PHE A 343 10.37 -6.17 2.73
N ARG A 344 10.80 -5.98 3.98
CA ARG A 344 10.51 -6.95 5.06
C ARG A 344 9.05 -6.93 5.50
N SER A 345 8.39 -5.77 5.35
CA SER A 345 7.03 -5.51 5.76
C SER A 345 6.49 -4.37 4.92
N ASN A 346 5.34 -4.55 4.28
CA ASN A 346 4.80 -3.62 3.30
C ASN A 346 3.29 -3.45 3.47
N ASP A 347 2.86 -2.25 3.85
CA ASP A 347 1.45 -1.86 3.82
C ASP A 347 1.04 -1.70 2.36
N MET A 348 0.38 -2.73 1.85
CA MET A 348 0.00 -2.82 0.46
C MET A 348 -1.14 -1.86 0.11
N PHE A 349 -1.96 -1.45 1.08
CA PHE A 349 -3.07 -0.55 0.80
C PHE A 349 -2.61 0.91 0.82
N SER A 350 -2.02 1.38 1.92
CA SER A 350 -1.75 2.82 2.09
C SER A 350 -0.40 3.27 1.53
N ALA A 351 0.63 2.40 1.59
CA ALA A 351 2.01 2.84 1.37
C ALA A 351 2.61 2.35 0.04
N TRP A 352 2.25 1.15 -0.41
CA TRP A 352 2.84 0.55 -1.61
C TRP A 352 2.76 1.44 -2.86
N PRO A 353 1.65 2.14 -3.18
CA PRO A 353 1.60 3.02 -4.35
C PRO A 353 2.66 4.10 -4.34
N ALA A 354 2.85 4.79 -3.21
CA ALA A 354 3.87 5.82 -3.05
C ALA A 354 5.29 5.24 -3.15
N ASN A 355 5.53 4.12 -2.45
CA ASN A 355 6.81 3.41 -2.50
C ASN A 355 7.17 3.00 -3.93
N ALA A 356 6.23 2.40 -4.67
CA ALA A 356 6.45 1.94 -6.04
C ALA A 356 6.73 3.11 -7.00
N MET A 357 5.96 4.20 -6.91
CA MET A 357 6.20 5.39 -7.75
C MET A 357 7.54 6.06 -7.43
N GLY A 358 7.89 6.18 -6.16
CA GLY A 358 9.19 6.73 -5.75
C GLY A 358 10.37 5.84 -6.16
N LEU A 359 10.23 4.51 -6.07
CA LEU A 359 11.25 3.57 -6.59
C LEU A 359 11.37 3.63 -8.11
N ARG A 360 10.27 3.81 -8.84
CA ARG A 360 10.30 4.05 -10.30
C ARG A 360 11.01 5.36 -10.63
N ALA A 361 10.83 6.41 -9.84
CA ALA A 361 11.57 7.67 -10.00
C ALA A 361 13.07 7.46 -9.76
N LEU A 362 13.46 6.70 -8.73
CA LEU A 362 14.85 6.31 -8.49
C LEU A 362 15.44 5.51 -9.67
N GLN A 363 14.69 4.55 -10.21
CA GLN A 363 15.09 3.77 -11.37
C GLN A 363 15.35 4.66 -12.60
N LYS A 364 14.44 5.61 -12.88
CA LYS A 364 14.58 6.61 -13.95
C LYS A 364 15.83 7.47 -13.75
N HIS A 365 16.03 7.98 -12.53
CA HIS A 365 17.23 8.75 -12.20
C HIS A 365 18.52 7.97 -12.47
N ILE A 366 18.60 6.70 -12.06
CA ILE A 366 19.79 5.86 -12.30
C ILE A 366 20.00 5.65 -13.80
N ARG A 367 18.95 5.31 -14.57
CA ARG A 367 19.02 5.20 -16.04
C ARG A 367 19.59 6.47 -16.66
N ASP A 368 19.01 7.62 -16.32
CA ASP A 368 19.36 8.91 -16.92
C ASP A 368 20.79 9.31 -16.61
N GLU A 369 21.25 9.07 -15.38
CA GLU A 369 22.62 9.37 -14.99
C GLU A 369 23.63 8.43 -15.65
N ILE A 370 23.29 7.16 -15.89
CA ILE A 370 24.15 6.27 -16.68
C ILE A 370 24.21 6.74 -18.13
N ALA A 371 23.05 6.99 -18.77
CA ALA A 371 22.96 7.42 -20.16
C ALA A 371 23.68 8.76 -20.44
N LYS A 372 23.76 9.65 -19.44
CA LYS A 372 24.56 10.89 -19.54
C LYS A 372 26.07 10.68 -19.47
N ARG A 373 26.51 9.55 -18.92
CA ARG A 373 27.92 9.26 -18.57
C ARG A 373 28.51 8.11 -19.38
N SER A 374 27.74 7.49 -20.27
CA SER A 374 28.16 6.41 -21.16
C SER A 374 27.47 6.51 -22.52
N ASP A 375 27.90 5.70 -23.49
CA ASP A 375 27.28 5.59 -24.82
C ASP A 375 26.17 4.51 -24.86
N TYR A 376 25.64 4.11 -23.70
CA TYR A 376 24.61 3.08 -23.62
C TYR A 376 23.23 3.63 -23.97
N ASP A 377 22.55 2.98 -24.91
CA ASP A 377 21.15 3.26 -25.25
C ASP A 377 20.23 2.45 -24.33
N LEU A 378 19.88 3.02 -23.17
CA LEU A 378 19.15 2.31 -22.12
C LEU A 378 17.66 2.60 -22.14
N THR A 379 16.85 1.54 -22.01
CA THR A 379 15.41 1.63 -21.77
C THR A 379 15.08 1.33 -20.30
N ILE A 380 13.91 1.78 -19.85
CA ILE A 380 13.40 1.40 -18.52
C ILE A 380 12.76 0.02 -18.62
N GLY A 381 13.25 -0.88 -17.78
CA GLY A 381 12.65 -2.19 -17.59
C GLY A 381 11.67 -2.28 -16.43
N PRO A 382 11.32 -3.53 -16.06
CA PRO A 382 10.37 -3.75 -14.99
C PRO A 382 10.84 -3.14 -13.66
N LEU A 383 9.89 -2.54 -12.94
CA LEU A 383 10.03 -2.28 -11.51
C LEU A 383 9.49 -3.51 -10.78
N ILE A 384 10.29 -4.08 -9.89
CA ILE A 384 9.95 -5.28 -9.15
C ILE A 384 10.01 -4.97 -7.65
N THR A 385 8.94 -5.28 -6.92
CA THR A 385 8.97 -5.24 -5.45
C THR A 385 8.74 -6.64 -4.89
N ILE A 386 9.64 -7.10 -4.03
CA ILE A 386 9.51 -8.35 -3.28
C ILE A 386 9.18 -8.00 -1.84
N SER A 387 7.99 -8.37 -1.38
CA SER A 387 7.48 -8.04 -0.06
C SER A 387 7.30 -9.30 0.77
N GLN A 388 8.19 -9.47 1.76
CA GLN A 388 8.23 -10.65 2.62
C GLN A 388 6.97 -10.76 3.49
N SER A 389 6.50 -9.63 4.02
CA SER A 389 5.17 -9.50 4.65
C SER A 389 4.36 -8.48 3.87
N SER A 390 3.41 -8.97 3.06
CA SER A 390 2.52 -8.15 2.24
C SER A 390 1.15 -8.11 2.88
N HIS A 391 0.76 -6.97 3.43
CA HIS A 391 -0.41 -6.92 4.31
C HIS A 391 -1.33 -5.73 4.05
N ILE A 392 -2.60 -5.93 4.42
CA ILE A 392 -3.64 -4.89 4.48
C ILE A 392 -4.19 -4.87 5.90
N TYR A 393 -4.11 -3.72 6.56
CA TYR A 393 -4.69 -3.51 7.89
C TYR A 393 -6.21 -3.60 7.87
N ASP A 394 -6.79 -4.05 8.99
CA ASP A 394 -8.23 -4.23 9.16
C ASP A 394 -9.05 -2.96 8.89
N ASP A 395 -8.53 -1.81 9.31
CA ASP A 395 -9.10 -0.49 9.03
C ASP A 395 -9.15 -0.11 7.54
N CYS A 396 -8.50 -0.89 6.66
CA CYS A 396 -8.50 -0.69 5.21
C CYS A 396 -9.32 -1.73 4.44
N TRP A 397 -9.88 -2.75 5.11
CA TRP A 397 -10.55 -3.85 4.40
C TRP A 397 -11.76 -3.41 3.60
N GLU A 398 -12.57 -2.50 4.14
CA GLU A 398 -13.75 -1.98 3.44
C GLU A 398 -13.34 -1.19 2.19
N ASN A 399 -12.34 -0.31 2.29
CA ASN A 399 -11.83 0.45 1.15
C ASN A 399 -11.22 -0.49 0.09
N ALA A 400 -10.50 -1.52 0.52
CA ALA A 400 -9.94 -2.54 -0.36
C ALA A 400 -11.05 -3.29 -1.15
N ASP A 401 -12.14 -3.68 -0.49
CA ASP A 401 -13.27 -4.36 -1.13
C ASP A 401 -13.94 -3.44 -2.18
N ASN A 402 -14.06 -2.14 -1.91
CA ASN A 402 -14.60 -1.17 -2.85
C ASN A 402 -13.70 -0.96 -4.08
N VAL A 403 -12.38 -0.88 -3.89
CA VAL A 403 -11.42 -0.82 -5.00
C VAL A 403 -11.55 -2.06 -5.88
N ILE A 404 -11.64 -3.25 -5.28
CA ILE A 404 -11.84 -4.50 -6.02
C ILE A 404 -13.14 -4.47 -6.82
N GLN A 405 -14.27 -4.16 -6.17
CA GLN A 405 -15.58 -4.16 -6.82
C GLN A 405 -15.65 -3.14 -7.97
N SER A 406 -15.04 -1.97 -7.80
CA SER A 406 -15.13 -0.88 -8.78
C SER A 406 -14.09 -0.96 -9.91
N GLN A 407 -12.92 -1.57 -9.68
CA GLN A 407 -11.80 -1.53 -10.63
C GLN A 407 -11.36 -2.91 -11.14
N TYR A 408 -11.37 -3.96 -10.31
CA TYR A 408 -10.81 -5.26 -10.71
C TYR A 408 -11.55 -5.87 -11.90
N ALA A 409 -12.89 -5.77 -11.92
CA ALA A 409 -13.69 -6.23 -13.05
C ALA A 409 -13.36 -5.52 -14.37
N LYS A 410 -13.03 -4.21 -14.33
CA LYS A 410 -12.63 -3.43 -15.51
C LYS A 410 -11.26 -3.89 -16.02
N ILE A 411 -10.33 -4.16 -15.12
CA ILE A 411 -9.01 -4.71 -15.46
C ILE A 411 -9.18 -6.08 -16.15
N CYS A 412 -10.04 -6.96 -15.63
CA CYS A 412 -10.31 -8.27 -16.27
C CYS A 412 -10.98 -8.17 -17.65
N GLN A 413 -11.66 -7.05 -17.96
CA GLN A 413 -12.26 -6.82 -19.28
C GLN A 413 -11.24 -6.34 -20.31
N GLN A 414 -10.14 -5.70 -19.87
CA GLN A 414 -9.03 -5.26 -20.72
C GLN A 414 -8.08 -6.43 -20.99
N ARG A 415 -8.56 -7.41 -21.76
CA ARG A 415 -7.78 -8.61 -22.07
C ARG A 415 -6.65 -8.30 -23.02
N ASP A 416 -5.44 -8.65 -22.59
CA ASP A 416 -4.26 -8.80 -23.41
C ASP A 416 -4.01 -10.30 -23.55
N TYR A 417 -4.00 -10.82 -24.77
CA TYR A 417 -3.79 -12.25 -25.04
C TYR A 417 -2.31 -12.59 -25.18
N ALA A 418 -1.41 -11.66 -24.87
CA ALA A 418 0.02 -11.89 -24.89
C ALA A 418 0.45 -12.86 -23.76
N ASP A 419 1.14 -13.92 -24.16
CA ASP A 419 1.76 -14.89 -23.26
C ASP A 419 3.24 -15.05 -23.64
N PRO A 420 4.19 -14.90 -22.69
CA PRO A 420 5.60 -15.12 -22.96
C PRO A 420 5.94 -16.51 -23.50
N VAL A 421 5.09 -17.52 -23.24
CA VAL A 421 5.32 -18.86 -23.82
C VAL A 421 5.07 -18.89 -25.32
N GLY A 422 4.45 -17.88 -25.93
CA GLY A 422 4.15 -17.84 -27.36
C GLY A 422 2.72 -18.24 -27.69
N ASN A 423 2.44 -18.59 -28.95
CA ASN A 423 1.09 -18.87 -29.44
C ASN A 423 0.95 -20.33 -29.89
N PHE A 424 -0.30 -20.83 -29.92
CA PHE A 424 -0.63 -22.19 -30.33
C PHE A 424 -1.63 -22.17 -31.48
N LEU A 425 -1.21 -22.63 -32.65
CA LEU A 425 -2.02 -22.70 -33.87
C LEU A 425 -2.51 -24.14 -34.05
N ILE A 426 -3.83 -24.33 -34.06
CA ILE A 426 -4.46 -25.64 -34.11
C ILE A 426 -5.00 -25.89 -35.52
N THR A 427 -4.59 -27.00 -36.12
CA THR A 427 -5.12 -27.47 -37.39
C THR A 427 -5.58 -28.93 -37.28
N LEU A 428 -6.49 -29.32 -38.18
CA LEU A 428 -6.92 -30.70 -38.32
C LEU A 428 -6.34 -31.28 -39.61
N GLN A 429 -5.69 -32.43 -39.48
CA GLN A 429 -5.24 -33.25 -40.60
C GLN A 429 -5.85 -34.64 -40.47
N GLU A 430 -6.82 -34.95 -41.33
CA GLU A 430 -7.64 -36.17 -41.22
C GLU A 430 -8.23 -36.32 -39.80
N ASP A 431 -7.98 -37.45 -39.13
CA ASP A 431 -8.41 -37.75 -37.77
C ASP A 431 -7.36 -37.36 -36.70
N THR A 432 -6.49 -36.40 -37.00
CA THR A 432 -5.40 -35.96 -36.10
C THR A 432 -5.44 -34.44 -35.88
N ILE A 433 -5.31 -34.04 -34.62
CA ILE A 433 -5.14 -32.65 -34.22
C ILE A 433 -3.64 -32.34 -34.26
N ILE A 434 -3.26 -31.27 -34.95
CA ILE A 434 -1.90 -30.75 -35.03
C ILE A 434 -1.87 -29.38 -34.34
N VAL A 435 -0.87 -29.14 -33.50
CA VAL A 435 -0.66 -27.85 -32.84
C VAL A 435 0.75 -27.35 -33.10
N GLU A 436 0.87 -26.25 -33.82
CA GLU A 436 2.13 -25.55 -34.00
C GLU A 436 2.31 -24.52 -32.87
N HIS A 437 3.44 -24.58 -32.19
CA HIS A 437 3.82 -23.65 -31.14
C HIS A 437 4.79 -22.63 -31.68
N THR A 438 4.43 -21.36 -31.59
CA THR A 438 5.20 -20.25 -32.19
C THR A 438 5.72 -19.26 -31.15
N THR A 439 6.83 -18.59 -31.45
CA THR A 439 7.33 -17.49 -30.63
C THR A 439 6.29 -16.33 -30.57
N PRO A 440 6.20 -15.58 -29.45
CA PRO A 440 5.21 -14.52 -29.30
C PRO A 440 5.44 -13.32 -30.24
N GLY A 441 6.66 -13.12 -30.72
CA GLY A 441 7.05 -11.99 -31.58
C GLY A 441 7.17 -12.34 -33.06
N SER A 442 8.16 -13.16 -33.42
CA SER A 442 8.47 -13.48 -34.83
C SER A 442 7.48 -14.46 -35.47
N GLY A 443 6.71 -15.20 -34.66
CA GLY A 443 5.81 -16.25 -35.15
C GLY A 443 6.55 -17.50 -35.65
N GLU A 444 7.84 -17.63 -35.33
CA GLU A 444 8.64 -18.80 -35.69
C GLU A 444 8.13 -20.03 -34.96
N VAL A 445 7.91 -21.12 -35.71
CA VAL A 445 7.49 -22.41 -35.14
C VAL A 445 8.68 -23.03 -34.40
N ILE A 446 8.52 -23.23 -33.09
CA ILE A 446 9.54 -23.78 -32.20
C ILE A 446 9.23 -25.21 -31.74
N ASN A 447 7.97 -25.63 -31.84
CA ASN A 447 7.56 -27.00 -31.56
C ASN A 447 6.28 -27.37 -32.32
N CYS A 448 6.01 -28.67 -32.45
CA CYS A 448 4.78 -29.18 -33.04
C CYS A 448 4.28 -30.40 -32.25
N TYR A 449 3.03 -30.32 -31.79
CA TYR A 449 2.35 -31.41 -31.08
C TYR A 449 1.34 -32.07 -32.01
N SER A 450 1.16 -33.38 -31.90
CA SER A 450 0.12 -34.10 -32.63
C SER A 450 -0.54 -35.16 -31.76
N GLY A 451 -1.84 -35.38 -31.97
CA GLY A 451 -2.61 -36.34 -31.18
C GLY A 451 -4.04 -36.48 -31.65
N LYS A 452 -4.73 -37.51 -31.15
CA LYS A 452 -6.14 -37.78 -31.50
C LYS A 452 -7.12 -37.18 -30.50
N THR A 453 -6.66 -36.85 -29.29
CA THR A 453 -7.49 -36.30 -28.22
C THR A 453 -6.89 -35.02 -27.66
N ALA A 454 -7.74 -34.09 -27.23
CA ALA A 454 -7.33 -32.85 -26.59
C ALA A 454 -6.46 -33.13 -25.35
N LYS A 455 -6.83 -34.17 -24.59
CA LYS A 455 -6.14 -34.59 -23.37
C LYS A 455 -4.71 -35.05 -23.59
N GLN A 456 -4.42 -35.70 -24.72
CA GLN A 456 -3.03 -36.08 -25.04
C GLN A 456 -2.19 -34.82 -25.27
N ILE A 457 -2.73 -33.86 -26.02
CA ILE A 457 -2.01 -32.68 -26.46
C ILE A 457 -1.81 -31.69 -25.31
N TYR A 458 -2.87 -31.28 -24.59
CA TYR A 458 -2.71 -30.29 -23.51
C TYR A 458 -1.84 -30.80 -22.36
N ARG A 459 -1.68 -32.13 -22.19
CA ARG A 459 -0.76 -32.71 -21.21
C ARG A 459 0.71 -32.58 -21.61
N GLN A 460 1.01 -32.71 -22.90
CA GLN A 460 2.35 -32.47 -23.44
C GLN A 460 2.69 -30.98 -23.32
N ILE A 461 1.77 -30.12 -23.77
CA ILE A 461 1.95 -28.66 -23.68
C ILE A 461 2.13 -28.22 -22.23
N ALA A 462 1.34 -28.70 -21.28
CA ALA A 462 1.50 -28.36 -19.87
C ALA A 462 2.84 -28.82 -19.28
N ALA A 463 3.43 -29.91 -19.79
CA ALA A 463 4.74 -30.39 -19.37
C ALA A 463 5.87 -29.53 -19.97
N ASP A 464 5.74 -29.17 -21.24
CA ASP A 464 6.77 -28.44 -22.00
C ASP A 464 6.72 -26.92 -21.73
N CYS A 465 5.57 -26.39 -21.31
CA CYS A 465 5.32 -24.96 -21.06
C CYS A 465 4.83 -24.71 -19.62
N PRO A 466 5.67 -24.94 -18.58
CA PRO A 466 5.25 -24.76 -17.17
C PRO A 466 4.90 -23.30 -16.81
N GLY A 467 5.28 -22.34 -17.64
CA GLY A 467 4.99 -20.91 -17.47
C GLY A 467 3.75 -20.41 -18.21
N ILE A 468 3.00 -21.27 -18.92
CA ILE A 468 1.80 -20.86 -19.64
C ILE A 468 0.81 -20.17 -18.70
N GLN A 469 0.24 -19.05 -19.12
CA GLN A 469 -0.73 -18.35 -18.31
C GLN A 469 -2.02 -19.18 -18.16
N VAL A 470 -2.65 -19.08 -16.99
CA VAL A 470 -3.82 -19.91 -16.65
C VAL A 470 -4.98 -19.70 -17.63
N GLU A 471 -5.29 -18.45 -17.99
CA GLU A 471 -6.36 -18.16 -18.96
C GLU A 471 -6.03 -18.70 -20.36
N HIS A 472 -4.77 -18.59 -20.78
CA HIS A 472 -4.31 -19.14 -22.06
C HIS A 472 -4.41 -20.66 -22.08
N ALA A 473 -4.01 -21.35 -21.01
CA ALA A 473 -4.18 -22.80 -20.88
C ALA A 473 -5.67 -23.22 -20.92
N MET A 474 -6.56 -22.47 -20.27
CA MET A 474 -8.01 -22.73 -20.30
C MET A 474 -8.60 -22.54 -21.70
N TYR A 475 -8.20 -21.47 -22.40
CA TYR A 475 -8.57 -21.23 -23.79
C TYR A 475 -8.08 -22.38 -24.69
N LEU A 476 -6.79 -22.72 -24.61
CA LEU A 476 -6.17 -23.75 -25.43
C LEU A 476 -6.84 -25.11 -25.24
N ALA A 477 -7.11 -25.51 -23.99
CA ALA A 477 -7.84 -26.75 -23.71
C ALA A 477 -9.26 -26.75 -24.31
N SER A 478 -9.93 -25.59 -24.33
CA SER A 478 -11.26 -25.43 -24.92
C SER A 478 -11.23 -25.55 -26.44
N GLU A 479 -10.24 -24.93 -27.10
CA GLU A 479 -10.06 -25.05 -28.55
C GLU A 479 -9.71 -26.48 -28.97
N LEU A 480 -8.80 -27.13 -28.24
CA LEU A 480 -8.45 -28.54 -28.48
C LEU A 480 -9.67 -29.46 -28.32
N GLN A 481 -10.55 -29.18 -27.37
CA GLN A 481 -11.77 -29.96 -27.18
C GLN A 481 -12.72 -29.82 -28.38
N LYS A 482 -12.84 -28.63 -28.98
CA LYS A 482 -13.62 -28.42 -30.21
C LYS A 482 -13.04 -29.19 -31.40
N ALA A 483 -11.71 -29.20 -31.52
CA ALA A 483 -10.99 -29.97 -32.54
C ALA A 483 -11.25 -31.49 -32.37
N GLU A 484 -11.16 -32.01 -31.14
CA GLU A 484 -11.46 -33.42 -30.82
C GLU A 484 -12.92 -33.81 -31.11
N ILE A 485 -13.89 -32.95 -30.77
CA ILE A 485 -15.31 -33.18 -31.07
C ILE A 485 -15.52 -33.32 -32.59
N THR A 486 -14.84 -32.48 -33.37
CA THR A 486 -14.95 -32.50 -34.84
C THR A 486 -14.47 -33.83 -35.43
N ILE A 487 -13.31 -34.33 -35.00
CA ILE A 487 -12.80 -35.65 -35.40
C ILE A 487 -13.75 -36.77 -34.92
N SER A 488 -14.15 -36.73 -33.64
CA SER A 488 -14.97 -37.78 -33.02
C SER A 488 -16.35 -37.94 -33.68
N LEU A 489 -16.89 -36.85 -34.22
CA LEU A 489 -18.16 -36.81 -34.96
C LEU A 489 -17.97 -36.90 -36.47
N LYS A 490 -16.83 -37.43 -36.93
CA LYS A 490 -16.51 -37.67 -38.36
C LYS A 490 -16.74 -36.42 -39.22
N HIS A 491 -16.29 -35.27 -38.75
CA HIS A 491 -16.40 -33.99 -39.46
C HIS A 491 -17.86 -33.56 -39.75
N SER A 492 -18.82 -33.97 -38.91
CA SER A 492 -20.18 -33.39 -38.89
C SER A 492 -20.19 -31.90 -38.51
N PHE A 493 -19.08 -31.41 -37.95
CA PHE A 493 -18.83 -30.01 -37.66
C PHE A 493 -17.59 -29.54 -38.41
N VAL A 494 -17.52 -28.23 -38.68
CA VAL A 494 -16.30 -27.58 -39.19
C VAL A 494 -15.63 -26.86 -38.03
N TYR A 495 -14.35 -27.20 -37.81
CA TYR A 495 -13.49 -26.53 -36.85
C TYR A 495 -12.75 -25.40 -37.54
N GLU A 496 -12.84 -24.22 -36.96
CA GLU A 496 -12.02 -23.05 -37.23
C GLU A 496 -11.66 -22.48 -35.85
N GLN A 497 -10.37 -22.31 -35.57
CA GLN A 497 -9.91 -21.76 -34.29
C GLN A 497 -10.56 -20.39 -34.06
N ASP A 498 -10.87 -20.07 -32.80
CA ASP A 498 -11.58 -18.85 -32.38
C ASP A 498 -13.04 -18.72 -32.84
N LYS A 499 -13.57 -19.67 -33.62
CA LYS A 499 -14.98 -19.71 -34.02
C LYS A 499 -15.78 -20.75 -33.24
N LEU A 500 -17.08 -20.52 -33.15
CA LEU A 500 -18.03 -21.56 -32.73
C LEU A 500 -18.03 -22.71 -33.74
N LEU A 501 -18.20 -23.94 -33.27
CA LEU A 501 -18.41 -25.10 -34.14
C LEU A 501 -19.66 -24.89 -34.99
N LYS A 502 -19.51 -24.99 -36.31
CA LYS A 502 -20.62 -24.90 -37.27
C LYS A 502 -20.95 -26.28 -37.80
N ASN A 503 -22.24 -26.57 -37.97
CA ASN A 503 -22.67 -27.83 -38.58
C ASN A 503 -22.26 -27.82 -40.06
N SER A 504 -21.64 -28.90 -40.55
CA SER A 504 -21.19 -28.99 -41.94
C SER A 504 -22.34 -28.93 -42.94
N LEU A 505 -23.59 -29.21 -42.51
CA LEU A 505 -24.80 -29.07 -43.31
C LEU A 505 -25.36 -27.63 -43.38
N SER A 506 -24.75 -26.68 -42.66
CA SER A 506 -25.17 -25.27 -42.59
C SER A 506 -24.19 -24.29 -43.25
N LEU A 507 -23.15 -24.83 -43.89
CA LEU A 507 -22.20 -24.15 -44.77
C LEU A 507 -22.58 -24.45 -46.23
#